data_AF-A0A961KUZ4-F1
#
_entry.id   AF-A0A961KUZ4-F1
#
_cell.length_a   1.000
_cell.length_b   1.000
_cell.length_c   1.000
_cell.angle_alpha   90.00
_cell.angle_beta   90.00
_cell.angle_gamma   90.00
#
_symmetry.space_group_name_H-M   'P 1'
#
loop_
_entity.id
_entity.type
_entity.pdbx_description
1 polymer ?
#
loop_
_entity_poly.entity_id
_entity_poly.type
_entity_poly.pdbx_seq_one_letter_code
_entity_poly.pdbx_strand_id
1 'polypeptide(L)' 'DLADRLRVYGWQVPAYALPANCEARAVQRILVRHGVSRDLAASLLGDFQRAIAHLERHPVSEPLAPAEASGFHH' A
#
# COMPACT_ATOMS: atom_id res chain seq x y z
N ASP A 1 1.38 -1.35 -7.27
CA ASP A 1 2.36 -2.42 -7.00
C ASP A 1 2.32 -2.86 -5.57
N LEU A 2 2.89 -2.08 -4.63
CA LEU A 2 2.93 -2.50 -3.23
C LEU A 2 1.53 -2.64 -2.62
N ALA A 3 0.63 -1.69 -2.86
CA ALA A 3 -0.76 -1.77 -2.40
C ALA A 3 -1.47 -3.01 -2.96
N ASP A 4 -1.30 -3.31 -4.25
CA ASP A 4 -1.92 -4.48 -4.90
C ASP A 4 -1.33 -5.79 -4.38
N ARG A 5 -0.02 -5.82 -4.12
CA ARG A 5 0.62 -6.98 -3.51
C ARG A 5 0.11 -7.23 -2.09
N LEU A 6 -0.10 -6.17 -1.31
CA LEU A 6 -0.69 -6.26 0.02
C LEU A 6 -2.13 -6.79 -0.01
N ARG A 7 -2.90 -6.50 -1.08
CA ARG A 7 -4.25 -7.09 -1.26
C ARG A 7 -4.23 -8.61 -1.34
N VAL A 8 -3.17 -9.21 -1.91
CA VAL A 8 -3.01 -10.68 -1.97
C VAL A 8 -2.91 -11.29 -0.57
N TYR A 9 -2.39 -10.55 0.40
CA TYR A 9 -2.32 -10.96 1.81
C TYR A 9 -3.58 -10.54 2.61
N GLY A 10 -4.60 -10.01 1.95
CA GLY A 10 -5.85 -9.57 2.58
C GLY A 10 -5.83 -8.13 3.12
N TRP A 11 -4.74 -7.39 2.94
CA TRP A 11 -4.62 -6.01 3.44
C TRP A 11 -5.13 -4.99 2.42
N GLN A 12 -5.98 -4.08 2.88
CA GLN A 12 -6.44 -2.94 2.10
C GLN A 12 -5.70 -1.68 2.55
N VAL A 13 -4.54 -1.42 1.93
CA VAL A 13 -3.72 -0.22 2.20
C VAL A 13 -3.80 0.70 0.97
N PRO A 14 -4.67 1.73 0.97
CA PRO A 14 -4.83 2.63 -0.17
C PRO A 14 -3.54 3.41 -0.44
N ALA A 15 -3.25 3.62 -1.72
CA ALA A 15 -2.16 4.46 -2.21
C ALA A 15 -2.73 5.55 -3.12
N TYR A 16 -2.34 6.81 -2.94
CA TYR A 16 -2.83 7.92 -3.77
C TYR A 16 -1.81 9.06 -3.84
N ALA A 17 -1.92 9.89 -4.89
CA ALA A 17 -1.15 11.11 -5.02
C ALA A 17 -1.61 12.18 -4.02
N LEU A 18 -0.67 12.98 -3.51
CA LEU A 18 -0.99 14.12 -2.66
C LEU A 18 -1.69 15.24 -3.44
N PRO A 19 -2.45 16.12 -2.76
CA PRO A 19 -3.13 17.24 -3.37
C PRO A 19 -2.15 18.32 -3.89
N ALA A 20 -2.71 19.41 -4.41
CA ALA A 20 -2.03 20.47 -5.15
C ALA A 20 -0.63 20.83 -4.60
N ASN A 21 0.35 20.94 -5.50
CA ASN A 21 1.77 21.20 -5.26
C ASN A 21 2.59 19.99 -4.75
N CYS A 22 2.03 18.79 -4.71
CA CYS A 22 2.71 17.56 -4.28
C CYS A 22 2.27 16.31 -5.08
N GLU A 23 1.65 16.48 -6.24
CA GLU A 23 0.97 15.43 -7.01
C GLU A 23 1.91 14.31 -7.49
N ALA A 24 3.20 14.61 -7.65
CA ALA A 24 4.22 13.63 -8.02
C ALA A 24 4.55 12.64 -6.89
N ARG A 25 4.05 12.86 -5.66
CA ARG A 25 4.32 12.02 -4.50
C ARG A 25 3.11 11.15 -4.19
N ALA A 26 3.24 9.85 -4.45
CA ALA A 26 2.32 8.85 -3.95
C ALA A 26 2.57 8.58 -2.46
N VAL A 27 1.49 8.41 -1.70
CA VAL A 27 1.52 8.05 -0.27
C VAL A 27 0.64 6.83 -0.02
N GLN A 28 0.98 6.03 0.98
CA GLN A 28 0.12 4.97 1.51
C GLN A 28 -0.43 5.36 2.88
N ARG A 29 -1.72 5.07 3.12
CA ARG A 29 -2.40 5.42 4.38
C ARG A 29 -2.88 4.17 5.11
N ILE A 30 -2.48 4.01 6.36
CA ILE A 30 -2.98 2.95 7.26
C ILE A 30 -3.86 3.62 8.33
N LEU A 31 -5.11 3.18 8.47
CA LEU A 31 -6.00 3.65 9.52
C LEU A 31 -5.97 2.69 10.70
N VAL A 32 -5.54 3.17 11.87
CA VAL A 32 -5.57 2.42 13.11
C VAL A 32 -6.86 2.74 13.85
N ARG A 33 -7.69 1.73 14.10
CA ARG A 33 -8.98 1.85 14.79
C ARG A 33 -9.02 0.91 15.99
N HIS A 34 -10.03 1.08 16.84
CA HIS A 34 -10.31 0.13 17.91
C HIS A 34 -10.41 -1.30 17.34
N GLY A 35 -9.70 -2.25 17.95
CA GLY A 35 -9.57 -3.63 17.46
C GLY A 35 -8.30 -3.93 16.68
N VAL A 36 -7.53 -2.92 16.26
CA VAL A 36 -6.17 -3.13 15.73
C VAL A 36 -5.23 -3.41 16.90
N SER A 37 -4.82 -4.67 17.05
CA SER A 37 -3.88 -5.11 18.08
C SER A 37 -2.42 -4.97 17.62
N ARG A 38 -1.49 -5.08 18.58
CA ARG A 38 -0.05 -5.11 18.28
C ARG A 38 0.33 -6.31 17.40
N ASP A 39 -0.31 -7.45 17.61
CA ASP A 39 -0.06 -8.66 16.81
C ASP A 39 -0.56 -8.48 15.37
N LEU A 40 -1.70 -7.81 15.19
CA LEU A 40 -2.22 -7.48 13.86
C LEU A 40 -1.27 -6.50 13.14
N ALA A 41 -0.73 -5.51 13.86
CA ALA A 41 0.28 -4.59 13.31
C ALA A 41 1.59 -5.31 12.95
N ALA A 42 2.05 -6.27 13.78
CA ALA A 42 3.22 -7.08 13.48
C ALA A 42 3.01 -7.96 12.23
N SER A 43 1.81 -8.55 12.10
CA SER A 43 1.43 -9.31 10.91
C SER A 43 1.47 -8.44 9.65
N LEU A 44 0.88 -7.24 9.70
CA LEU A 44 0.92 -6.27 8.60
C LEU A 44 2.36 -5.93 8.19
N LEU A 45 3.24 -5.64 9.15
CA LEU A 45 4.64 -5.34 8.87
C LEU A 45 5.38 -6.53 8.23
N GLY A 46 5.09 -7.76 8.68
CA GLY A 46 5.64 -8.96 8.06
C GLY A 46 5.20 -9.13 6.60
N ASP A 47 3.93 -8.84 6.29
CA ASP A 47 3.43 -8.85 4.91
C ASP A 47 4.01 -7.73 4.05
N PHE A 48 4.24 -6.54 4.61
CA PHE A 48 4.96 -5.46 3.94
C PHE A 48 6.36 -5.90 3.52
N GLN A 49 7.14 -6.49 4.44
CA GLN A 49 8.47 -6.99 4.13
C GLN A 49 8.45 -8.05 3.03
N ARG A 50 7.50 -9.00 3.11
CA ARG A 50 7.31 -10.02 2.07
C ARG A 50 6.94 -9.42 0.71
N ALA A 51 6.09 -8.40 0.69
CA ALA A 51 5.66 -7.72 -0.51
C ALA A 51 6.82 -6.95 -1.17
N ILE A 52 7.59 -6.19 -0.37
CA ILE A 52 8.77 -5.46 -0.84
C ILE A 52 9.81 -6.43 -1.42
N ALA A 53 10.19 -7.46 -0.66
CA ALA A 53 11.16 -8.46 -1.11
C ALA A 53 10.70 -9.23 -2.36
N HIS A 54 9.40 -9.29 -2.62
CA HIS A 54 8.87 -9.85 -3.86
C HIS A 54 9.08 -8.90 -5.05
N LEU A 55 8.74 -7.62 -4.89
CA LEU A 55 8.89 -6.60 -5.93
C LEU A 55 10.35 -6.33 -6.27
N GLU A 56 11.25 -6.39 -5.29
CA GLU A 56 12.70 -6.29 -5.53
C GLU A 56 13.23 -7.43 -6.41
N ARG A 57 12.67 -8.64 -6.27
CA ARG A 57 13.03 -9.81 -7.09
C ARG A 57 12.33 -9.85 -8.44
N HIS A 58 11.18 -9.18 -8.56
CA HIS A 58 10.36 -9.14 -9.77
C HIS A 58 10.07 -7.67 -10.09
N PRO A 59 11.07 -6.93 -10.60
CA PRO A 59 10.92 -5.51 -10.86
C PRO A 59 9.76 -5.27 -11.83
N VAL A 60 8.82 -4.43 -11.39
CA VAL A 60 7.65 -4.07 -12.19
C VAL A 60 8.11 -3.19 -13.34
N SER A 61 7.76 -3.57 -14.57
CA SER A 61 8.25 -2.90 -15.79
C SER A 61 7.55 -1.56 -16.07
N GLU A 62 6.38 -1.31 -15.47
CA GLU A 62 5.65 -0.04 -15.59
C GLU A 62 5.00 0.34 -14.25
N PRO A 63 5.24 1.55 -13.70
CA PRO A 63 4.56 2.01 -12.50
C PRO A 63 3.07 2.24 -12.80
N LEU A 64 2.16 1.80 -11.90
CA LEU A 64 0.72 2.02 -12.09
C LEU A 64 0.40 3.50 -12.29
N ALA A 65 -0.45 3.76 -13.27
CA ALA A 65 -0.93 5.10 -13.51
C ALA A 65 -1.75 5.59 -12.29
N PRO A 66 -1.74 6.89 -11.96
CA PRO A 66 -2.53 7.44 -10.86
C PRO A 66 -4.03 7.10 -10.94
N ALA A 67 -4.56 6.86 -12.14
CA ALA A 67 -5.93 6.45 -12.38
C ALA A 67 -6.24 5.01 -11.92
N GLU A 68 -5.23 4.14 -11.88
CA GLU A 68 -5.38 2.72 -11.52
C GLU A 68 -5.20 2.50 -10.01
N ALA A 69 -4.58 3.46 -9.31
CA ALA A 69 -4.37 3.44 -7.86
C ALA A 69 -5.62 3.80 -7.05
N SER A 70 -6.84 3.49 -7.52
CA SER A 70 -8.06 3.85 -6.78
C SER A 70 -8.24 2.95 -5.54
N GLY A 71 -8.10 3.55 -4.37
CA GLY A 71 -8.58 3.04 -3.09
C GLY A 71 -9.67 3.98 -2.59
N PHE A 72 -10.70 3.47 -1.89
CA PHE A 72 -11.83 4.26 -1.42
C PHE A 72 -11.36 5.54 -0.67
N HIS A 73 -11.71 6.69 -1.22
CA HIS A 73 -11.50 8.00 -0.62
C HIS A 73 -12.71 8.35 0.27
N HIS A 74 -12.45 8.58 1.55
CA HIS A 74 -13.36 9.25 2.49
C HIS A 74 -12.69 10.54 2.93
#